data_AF-A0A2A4V101-F1
#
_entry.id   AF-A0A2A4V101-F1
#
_cell.length_a   1.000
_cell.length_b   1.000
_cell.length_c   1.000
_cell.angle_alpha   90.00
_cell.angle_beta   90.00
_cell.angle_gamma   90.00
#
_symmetry.space_group_name_H-M   'P 1'
#
loop_
_entity.id
_entity.type
_entity.pdbx_description
1 polymer ?
#
loop_
_entity_poly.entity_id
_entity_poly.type
_entity_poly.pdbx_seq_one_letter_code
_entity_poly.pdbx_strand_id
1 'polypeptide(L)'
;MMDEDTLSVMYRSDRGEPRAPHKKNDTWDDRGDCIQCRQCVVVCPMGIDIRDGMQLECIQCSLCIDACDSVMEQIGRPKGLIAYDNLANFERRTAGKPEKLHIIRPRTLFYTILLIVLGGGIIWGLTHRSNLEVNILRDRNPLFVQLSSGDIRNGYTIKILNKTHDIRKFAISVTGLKNYVMRIEGVLEKTAAGLPVVQVGRDRLRSVKIYLSVPKADLSGHSMDISLTATDLDGTSVSHNATTFKGPKK
;
A
#
# COMPACT_ATOMS: atom_id res chain seq x y z
N MET A 1 -25.08 5.88 8.71
CA MET A 1 -24.20 5.14 7.77
C MET A 1 -25.01 4.62 6.60
N MET A 2 -26.18 4.02 6.82
CA MET A 2 -27.16 3.75 5.77
C MET A 2 -28.02 4.99 5.47
N ASP A 3 -28.42 5.16 4.21
CA ASP A 3 -29.46 6.08 3.75
C ASP A 3 -30.61 5.33 3.07
N GLU A 4 -31.71 6.01 2.75
CA GLU A 4 -32.94 5.41 2.21
C GLU A 4 -32.73 4.69 0.87
N ASP A 5 -31.73 5.10 0.11
CA ASP A 5 -31.41 4.52 -1.17
C ASP A 5 -30.24 3.48 -1.04
N THR A 6 -29.77 3.17 0.17
CA THR A 6 -28.71 2.18 0.40
C THR A 6 -29.27 0.77 0.15
N LEU A 7 -28.62 0.03 -0.75
CA LEU A 7 -28.99 -1.36 -1.04
C LEU A 7 -28.61 -2.25 0.15
N SER A 8 -29.61 -2.90 0.72
CA SER A 8 -29.47 -3.83 1.83
C SER A 8 -30.30 -5.08 1.56
N VAL A 9 -29.92 -6.20 2.19
CA VAL A 9 -30.72 -7.42 2.11
C VAL A 9 -32.01 -7.19 2.89
N MET A 10 -33.16 -7.21 2.21
CA MET A 10 -34.46 -6.87 2.79
C MET A 10 -35.53 -7.88 2.37
N TYR A 11 -36.48 -8.15 3.27
CA TYR A 11 -37.72 -8.83 2.97
C TYR A 11 -38.75 -7.85 2.39
N ARG A 12 -39.36 -8.21 1.27
CA ARG A 12 -40.38 -7.40 0.59
C ARG A 12 -41.75 -7.64 1.20
N SER A 13 -42.04 -6.97 2.32
CA SER A 13 -43.31 -7.10 3.03
C SER A 13 -44.52 -6.68 2.19
N ASP A 14 -44.34 -5.78 1.23
CA ASP A 14 -45.36 -5.36 0.26
C ASP A 14 -45.83 -6.50 -0.67
N ARG A 15 -45.04 -7.56 -0.79
CA ARG A 15 -45.33 -8.77 -1.60
C ARG A 15 -45.56 -10.01 -0.75
N GLY A 16 -44.84 -10.11 0.37
CA GLY A 16 -44.83 -11.27 1.23
C GLY A 16 -45.98 -11.35 2.22
N GLU A 17 -46.59 -10.22 2.57
CA GLU A 17 -47.65 -10.13 3.56
C GLU A 17 -49.06 -10.03 2.94
N PRO A 18 -50.11 -10.57 3.60
CA PRO A 18 -50.06 -11.34 4.84
C PRO A 18 -49.48 -12.74 4.60
N ARG A 19 -48.45 -13.10 5.38
CA ARG A 19 -47.80 -14.41 5.28
C ARG A 19 -48.66 -15.50 5.93
N ALA A 20 -48.66 -16.69 5.33
CA ALA A 20 -49.41 -17.84 5.85
C ALA A 20 -48.68 -19.17 5.55
N PRO A 21 -48.94 -20.27 6.27
CA PRO A 21 -48.45 -21.60 5.85
C PRO A 21 -49.05 -22.03 4.49
N HIS A 22 -48.34 -22.82 3.68
CA HIS A 22 -48.85 -23.35 2.40
C HIS A 22 -48.62 -24.87 2.30
N LYS A 23 -49.64 -25.60 1.86
CA LYS A 23 -49.58 -27.03 1.51
C LYS A 23 -49.82 -27.21 0.00
N LYS A 24 -49.36 -28.35 -0.53
CA LYS A 24 -49.35 -28.67 -1.98
C LYS A 24 -50.70 -28.51 -2.71
N ASN A 25 -51.83 -28.54 -2.01
CA ASN A 25 -53.18 -28.43 -2.60
C ASN A 25 -53.94 -27.17 -2.13
N ASP A 26 -53.29 -26.27 -1.41
CA ASP A 26 -53.93 -25.03 -0.96
C ASP A 26 -54.04 -24.04 -2.13
N THR A 27 -55.13 -23.28 -2.19
CA THR A 27 -55.26 -22.16 -3.12
C THR A 27 -54.42 -20.97 -2.64
N TRP A 28 -54.18 -20.00 -3.53
CA TRP A 28 -53.38 -18.81 -3.24
C TRP A 28 -54.22 -17.57 -2.94
N ASP A 29 -55.38 -17.78 -2.34
CA ASP A 29 -56.34 -16.71 -2.06
C ASP A 29 -55.96 -15.98 -0.76
N ASP A 30 -56.19 -14.65 -0.73
CA ASP A 30 -56.05 -13.76 0.44
C ASP A 30 -54.70 -13.84 1.19
N ARG A 31 -53.59 -14.04 0.47
CA ARG A 31 -52.24 -14.17 1.04
C ARG A 31 -51.13 -13.56 0.20
N GLY A 32 -50.04 -13.21 0.86
CA GLY A 32 -48.78 -12.86 0.20
C GLY A 32 -47.96 -14.08 -0.24
N ASP A 33 -46.80 -13.80 -0.81
CA ASP A 33 -45.86 -14.83 -1.31
C ASP A 33 -45.19 -15.63 -0.20
N CYS A 34 -45.06 -15.08 1.02
CA CYS A 34 -44.35 -15.76 2.09
C CYS A 34 -45.17 -16.94 2.62
N ILE A 35 -44.61 -18.15 2.49
CA ILE A 35 -45.23 -19.39 2.97
C ILE A 35 -44.89 -19.76 4.43
N GLN A 36 -44.28 -18.84 5.16
CA GLN A 36 -43.87 -19.02 6.57
C GLN A 36 -42.97 -20.25 6.84
N CYS A 37 -42.19 -20.71 5.85
CA CYS A 37 -41.30 -21.88 5.97
C CYS A 37 -40.09 -21.67 6.90
N ARG A 38 -39.76 -20.42 7.24
CA ARG A 38 -38.63 -20.00 8.10
C ARG A 38 -37.23 -20.38 7.59
N GLN A 39 -37.08 -20.81 6.34
CA GLN A 39 -35.76 -21.16 5.77
C GLN A 39 -34.77 -19.99 5.84
N CYS A 40 -35.25 -18.75 5.64
CA CYS A 40 -34.42 -17.54 5.79
C CYS A 40 -33.83 -17.36 7.19
N VAL A 41 -34.49 -17.86 8.24
CA VAL A 41 -34.01 -17.80 9.63
C VAL A 41 -33.01 -18.92 9.89
N VAL A 42 -33.30 -20.13 9.39
CA VAL A 42 -32.44 -21.32 9.58
C VAL A 42 -31.06 -21.12 8.97
N VAL A 43 -30.98 -20.49 7.80
CA VAL A 43 -29.69 -20.23 7.12
C VAL A 43 -28.98 -18.98 7.64
N CYS A 44 -29.61 -18.19 8.51
CA CYS A 44 -29.02 -16.95 8.98
C CYS A 44 -27.93 -17.25 10.03
N PRO A 45 -26.65 -16.91 9.77
CA PRO A 45 -25.58 -17.12 10.75
C PRO A 45 -25.73 -16.25 12.01
N MET A 46 -26.53 -15.18 11.92
CA MET A 46 -26.81 -14.26 13.02
C MET A 46 -28.08 -14.63 13.80
N GLY A 47 -28.83 -15.64 13.37
CA GLY A 47 -30.07 -16.08 14.02
C GLY A 47 -31.23 -15.08 13.93
N ILE A 48 -31.15 -14.09 13.04
CA ILE A 48 -32.20 -13.08 12.87
C ILE A 48 -33.34 -13.56 11.98
N ASP A 49 -34.51 -12.97 12.19
CA ASP A 49 -35.66 -13.13 11.29
C ASP A 49 -35.79 -11.90 10.39
N ILE A 50 -35.24 -12.01 9.17
CA ILE A 50 -35.22 -10.91 8.18
C ILE A 50 -36.61 -10.37 7.80
N ARG A 51 -37.67 -11.11 8.16
CA ARG A 51 -39.05 -10.69 7.92
C ARG A 51 -39.53 -9.64 8.92
N ASP A 52 -38.82 -9.44 10.03
CA ASP A 52 -39.11 -8.43 11.05
C ASP A 52 -38.53 -7.04 10.68
N GLY A 53 -37.93 -6.92 9.48
CA GLY A 53 -37.41 -5.67 8.93
C GLY A 53 -35.90 -5.54 9.06
N MET A 54 -35.41 -4.30 9.01
CA MET A 54 -33.97 -4.03 9.14
C MET A 54 -33.51 -4.19 10.58
N GLN A 55 -32.52 -5.05 10.78
CA GLN A 55 -31.94 -5.40 12.07
C GLN A 55 -30.44 -5.12 12.03
N LEU A 56 -29.88 -4.58 13.13
CA LEU A 56 -28.48 -4.14 13.20
C LEU A 56 -27.50 -5.31 13.13
N GLU A 57 -27.96 -6.50 13.50
CA GLU A 57 -27.22 -7.75 13.51
C GLU A 57 -27.01 -8.32 12.10
N CYS A 58 -27.77 -7.84 11.10
CA CYS A 58 -27.66 -8.34 9.73
C CYS A 58 -26.30 -7.98 9.11
N ILE A 59 -25.49 -8.99 8.80
CA ILE A 59 -24.18 -8.83 8.14
C ILE A 59 -24.27 -8.81 6.59
N GLN A 60 -25.48 -8.75 6.03
CA GLN A 60 -25.72 -8.66 4.59
C GLN A 60 -25.06 -9.78 3.73
N CYS A 61 -24.96 -11.00 4.28
CA CYS A 61 -24.33 -12.15 3.64
C CYS A 61 -25.18 -12.86 2.56
N SER A 62 -26.41 -12.41 2.32
CA SER A 62 -27.36 -12.90 1.31
C SER A 62 -27.78 -14.38 1.36
N LEU A 63 -27.36 -15.21 2.33
CA LEU A 63 -27.80 -16.62 2.41
C LEU A 63 -29.33 -16.78 2.46
N CYS A 64 -30.03 -15.83 3.10
CA CYS A 64 -31.48 -15.85 3.18
C CYS A 64 -32.18 -15.57 1.83
N ILE A 65 -31.51 -14.89 0.89
CA ILE A 65 -32.00 -14.70 -0.48
C ILE A 65 -32.05 -16.06 -1.18
N ASP A 66 -30.91 -16.75 -1.22
CA ASP A 66 -30.78 -18.03 -1.92
C ASP A 66 -31.75 -19.09 -1.38
N ALA A 67 -31.86 -19.20 -0.05
CA ALA A 67 -32.78 -20.13 0.59
C ALA A 67 -34.24 -19.79 0.30
N CYS A 68 -34.60 -18.50 0.26
CA CYS A 68 -35.96 -18.10 -0.04
C CYS A 68 -36.30 -18.30 -1.51
N ASP A 69 -35.38 -18.00 -2.42
CA ASP A 69 -35.57 -18.18 -3.86
C ASP A 69 -35.73 -19.65 -4.22
N SER A 70 -34.97 -20.55 -3.58
CA SER A 70 -35.15 -21.99 -3.74
C SER A 70 -36.56 -22.45 -3.34
N VAL A 71 -37.10 -21.91 -2.24
CA VAL A 71 -38.48 -22.18 -1.83
C VAL A 71 -39.49 -21.60 -2.83
N MET A 72 -39.29 -20.35 -3.30
CA MET A 72 -40.17 -19.71 -4.27
C MET A 72 -40.25 -20.49 -5.58
N GLU A 73 -39.12 -20.99 -6.08
CA GLU A 73 -39.07 -21.84 -7.27
C GLU A 73 -39.87 -23.14 -7.08
N GLN A 74 -39.73 -23.80 -5.93
CA GLN A 74 -40.42 -25.07 -5.64
C GLN A 74 -41.95 -24.93 -5.62
N ILE A 75 -42.46 -23.78 -5.18
CA ILE A 75 -43.91 -23.47 -5.14
C ILE A 75 -44.39 -22.73 -6.40
N GLY A 76 -43.52 -22.51 -7.39
CA GLY A 76 -43.88 -21.82 -8.63
C GLY A 76 -44.19 -20.32 -8.48
N ARG A 77 -43.57 -19.63 -7.52
CA ARG A 77 -43.72 -18.19 -7.29
C ARG A 77 -42.49 -17.40 -7.76
N PRO A 78 -42.62 -16.10 -8.06
CA PRO A 78 -41.49 -15.28 -8.47
C PRO A 78 -40.39 -15.20 -7.39
N LYS A 79 -39.13 -15.21 -7.82
CA LYS A 79 -37.96 -14.98 -6.97
C LYS A 79 -37.92 -13.57 -6.36
N GLY A 80 -36.96 -13.35 -5.48
CA GLY A 80 -36.66 -12.05 -4.89
C GLY A 80 -37.72 -11.60 -3.89
N LEU A 81 -38.25 -12.54 -3.09
CA LEU A 81 -39.07 -12.19 -1.92
C LEU A 81 -38.22 -11.56 -0.82
N ILE A 82 -36.98 -12.05 -0.70
CA ILE A 82 -35.88 -11.38 -0.01
C ILE A 82 -34.88 -11.02 -1.11
N ALA A 83 -34.45 -9.77 -1.16
CA ALA A 83 -33.57 -9.27 -2.22
C ALA A 83 -32.68 -8.14 -1.70
N TYR A 84 -31.67 -7.76 -2.49
CA TYR A 84 -31.04 -6.46 -2.32
C TYR A 84 -32.02 -5.37 -2.74
N ASP A 85 -32.44 -4.57 -1.78
CA ASP A 85 -33.41 -3.49 -1.98
C ASP A 85 -33.08 -2.30 -1.09
N ASN A 86 -33.83 -1.22 -1.24
CA ASN A 86 -33.67 -0.03 -0.42
C ASN A 86 -35.04 0.51 0.03
N LEU A 87 -35.03 1.36 1.06
CA LEU A 87 -36.25 1.89 1.66
C LEU A 87 -37.02 2.79 0.69
N ALA A 88 -36.32 3.58 -0.12
CA ALA A 88 -36.92 4.44 -1.13
C ALA A 88 -37.73 3.63 -2.17
N ASN A 89 -37.23 2.47 -2.61
CA ASN A 89 -37.93 1.59 -3.53
C ASN A 89 -39.14 0.93 -2.87
N PHE A 90 -39.05 0.59 -1.58
CA PHE A 90 -40.18 0.07 -0.83
C PHE A 90 -41.34 1.08 -0.79
N GLU A 91 -41.05 2.35 -0.51
CA GLU A 91 -42.04 3.44 -0.55
C GLU A 91 -42.58 3.71 -1.96
N ARG A 92 -41.73 3.60 -2.99
CA ARG A 92 -42.17 3.76 -4.38
C ARG A 92 -43.13 2.64 -4.79
N ARG A 93 -42.83 1.39 -4.45
CA ARG A 93 -43.69 0.24 -4.77
C ARG A 93 -45.04 0.32 -4.08
N THR A 94 -45.08 0.66 -2.80
CA THR A 94 -46.33 0.86 -2.06
C THR A 94 -47.16 2.02 -2.63
N ALA A 95 -46.51 3.04 -3.21
CA ALA A 95 -47.17 4.13 -3.93
C ALA A 95 -47.48 3.83 -5.42
N GLY A 96 -47.28 2.59 -5.90
CA GLY A 96 -47.53 2.20 -7.30
C GLY A 96 -46.58 2.83 -8.33
N LYS A 97 -45.43 3.34 -7.89
CA LYS A 97 -44.41 3.96 -8.75
C LYS A 97 -43.34 2.93 -9.13
N PRO A 98 -42.73 3.04 -10.33
CA PRO A 98 -41.64 2.16 -10.72
C PRO A 98 -40.42 2.32 -9.81
N GLU A 99 -39.73 1.22 -9.54
CA GLU A 99 -38.47 1.20 -8.80
C GLU A 99 -37.41 2.09 -9.49
N LYS A 100 -36.52 2.69 -8.70
CA LYS A 100 -35.45 3.55 -9.21
C LYS A 100 -34.19 3.42 -8.38
N LEU A 101 -33.09 3.03 -9.03
CA LEU A 101 -31.78 2.94 -8.40
C LEU A 101 -31.00 4.22 -8.64
N HIS A 102 -30.78 5.01 -7.58
CA HIS A 102 -29.90 6.18 -7.64
C HIS A 102 -28.45 5.77 -7.36
N ILE A 103 -27.67 5.37 -8.37
CA ILE A 103 -26.26 5.00 -8.13
C ILE A 103 -25.38 6.26 -7.97
N ILE A 104 -25.63 7.28 -8.79
CA ILE A 104 -24.90 8.55 -8.77
C ILE A 104 -25.61 9.50 -7.82
N ARG A 105 -24.96 9.81 -6.69
CA ARG A 105 -25.45 10.74 -5.66
C ARG A 105 -24.31 11.65 -5.20
N PRO A 106 -24.60 12.83 -4.64
CA PRO A 106 -23.57 13.71 -4.10
C PRO A 106 -22.62 13.00 -3.12
N ARG A 107 -23.16 12.13 -2.27
CA ARG A 107 -22.38 11.34 -1.30
C ARG A 107 -21.47 10.31 -1.98
N THR A 108 -21.96 9.56 -2.98
CA THR A 108 -21.14 8.56 -3.69
C THR A 108 -20.06 9.22 -4.54
N LEU A 109 -20.35 10.37 -5.15
CA LEU A 109 -19.37 11.20 -5.85
C LEU A 109 -18.27 11.70 -4.91
N PHE A 110 -18.62 12.20 -3.74
CA PHE A 110 -17.64 12.65 -2.74
C PHE A 110 -16.67 11.53 -2.34
N TYR A 111 -17.18 10.35 -1.98
CA TYR A 111 -16.33 9.21 -1.63
C TYR A 111 -15.46 8.74 -2.80
N THR A 112 -15.99 8.75 -4.03
CA THR A 112 -15.24 8.37 -5.22
C THR A 112 -14.08 9.34 -5.49
N ILE A 113 -14.34 10.65 -5.40
CA ILE A 113 -13.29 11.67 -5.55
C ILE A 113 -12.22 11.52 -4.47
N LEU A 114 -12.61 11.34 -3.21
CA LEU A 114 -11.67 11.15 -2.11
C LEU A 114 -10.79 9.91 -2.34
N LEU A 115 -11.38 8.80 -2.79
CA LEU A 115 -10.65 7.57 -3.09
C LEU A 115 -9.68 7.76 -4.27
N ILE A 116 -10.07 8.49 -5.31
CA ILE A 116 -9.21 8.84 -6.44
C ILE A 116 -8.03 9.71 -5.97
N VAL A 117 -8.27 10.70 -5.11
CA VAL A 117 -7.21 11.56 -4.58
C VAL A 117 -6.20 10.75 -3.76
N LEU A 118 -6.68 9.89 -2.86
CA LEU A 118 -5.81 9.03 -2.04
C LEU A 118 -5.04 8.02 -2.90
N GLY A 119 -5.73 7.33 -3.81
CA GLY A 119 -5.11 6.40 -4.76
C GLY A 119 -4.10 7.08 -5.67
N GLY A 120 -4.43 8.29 -6.15
CA GLY A 120 -3.53 9.13 -6.93
C GLY A 120 -2.28 9.53 -6.15
N GLY A 121 -2.42 9.89 -4.88
CA GLY A 121 -1.28 10.17 -4.00
C GLY A 121 -0.34 8.97 -3.83
N ILE A 122 -0.90 7.75 -3.69
CA ILE A 122 -0.11 6.52 -3.61
C ILE A 122 0.64 6.27 -4.93
N ILE A 123 -0.04 6.33 -6.07
CA ILE A 123 0.57 6.15 -7.40
C ILE A 123 1.66 7.19 -7.64
N TRP A 124 1.40 8.44 -7.27
CA TRP A 124 2.38 9.52 -7.36
C TRP A 124 3.62 9.22 -6.51
N GLY A 125 3.43 8.82 -5.24
CA GLY A 125 4.53 8.44 -4.35
C GLY A 125 5.34 7.23 -4.85
N LEU A 126 4.69 6.25 -5.47
CA LEU A 126 5.36 5.09 -6.04
C LEU A 126 6.18 5.44 -7.29
N THR A 127 5.64 6.28 -8.17
CA THR A 127 6.31 6.69 -9.42
C THR A 127 7.44 7.70 -9.21
N HIS A 128 7.37 8.50 -8.14
CA HIS A 128 8.38 9.51 -7.80
C HIS A 128 9.39 9.01 -6.75
N ARG A 129 9.31 7.73 -6.35
CA ARG A 129 10.28 7.12 -5.44
C ARG A 129 11.66 7.11 -6.08
N SER A 130 12.70 7.52 -5.33
CA SER A 130 14.07 7.41 -5.82
C SER A 130 14.45 5.94 -6.04
N ASN A 131 15.04 5.66 -7.20
CA ASN A 131 15.54 4.32 -7.56
C ASN A 131 16.82 3.93 -6.82
N LEU A 132 17.53 4.93 -6.29
CA LEU A 132 18.82 4.78 -5.66
C LEU A 132 18.87 5.60 -4.37
N GLU A 133 19.56 5.04 -3.38
CA GLU A 133 19.80 5.71 -2.11
C GLU A 133 21.22 5.39 -1.63
N VAL A 134 22.01 6.43 -1.39
CA VAL A 134 23.40 6.32 -0.93
C VAL A 134 23.54 7.06 0.37
N ASN A 135 23.89 6.31 1.42
CA ASN A 135 24.10 6.83 2.76
C ASN A 135 25.57 6.69 3.13
N ILE A 136 26.21 7.80 3.52
CA ILE A 136 27.63 7.84 3.87
C ILE A 136 27.76 8.10 5.36
N LEU A 137 28.30 7.13 6.08
CA LEU A 137 28.46 7.14 7.52
C LEU A 137 29.94 7.26 7.85
N ARG A 138 30.35 8.32 8.54
CA ARG A 138 31.73 8.40 9.05
C ARG A 138 31.89 7.54 10.29
N ASP A 139 32.99 6.80 10.37
CA ASP A 139 33.32 6.03 11.57
C ASP A 139 33.69 6.98 12.71
N ARG A 140 33.08 6.79 13.89
CA ARG A 140 33.30 7.67 15.06
C ARG A 140 34.36 7.13 16.01
N ASN A 141 34.76 5.87 15.87
CA ASN A 141 35.76 5.23 16.72
C ASN A 141 36.60 4.23 15.89
N PRO A 142 37.88 4.52 15.61
CA PRO A 142 38.62 5.74 15.92
C PRO A 142 38.26 6.91 14.98
N LEU A 143 38.40 8.16 15.43
CA LEU A 143 38.16 9.35 14.60
C LEU A 143 39.18 9.51 13.46
N PHE A 144 40.43 9.13 13.71
CA PHE A 144 41.50 9.04 12.74
C PHE A 144 42.57 8.07 13.24
N VAL A 145 43.36 7.52 12.31
CA VAL A 145 44.50 6.64 12.63
C VAL A 145 45.72 7.17 11.91
N GLN A 146 46.84 7.31 12.62
CA GLN A 146 48.13 7.62 12.02
C GLN A 146 48.81 6.33 11.55
N LEU A 147 49.21 6.28 10.28
CA LEU A 147 49.93 5.14 9.71
C LEU A 147 51.42 5.22 10.04
N SER A 148 52.13 4.11 9.87
CA SER A 148 53.59 4.07 9.93
C SER A 148 54.29 4.98 8.92
N SER A 149 53.63 5.29 7.79
CA SER A 149 54.08 6.28 6.81
C SER A 149 53.97 7.74 7.29
N GLY A 150 53.31 7.98 8.42
CA GLY A 150 52.99 9.32 8.92
C GLY A 150 51.67 9.89 8.37
N ASP A 151 51.02 9.20 7.44
CA ASP A 151 49.72 9.61 6.87
C ASP A 151 48.59 9.48 7.89
N ILE A 152 47.60 10.35 7.78
CA ILE A 152 46.38 10.29 8.59
C ILE A 152 45.29 9.59 7.80
N ARG A 153 44.65 8.57 8.39
CA ARG A 153 43.57 7.79 7.78
C ARG A 153 42.25 7.99 8.52
N ASN A 154 41.18 8.26 7.77
CA ASN A 154 39.79 8.28 8.25
C ASN A 154 39.01 7.12 7.61
N GLY A 155 38.09 6.52 8.37
CA GLY A 155 37.19 5.46 7.93
C GLY A 155 35.77 5.96 7.66
N TYR A 156 35.18 5.50 6.56
CA TYR A 156 33.80 5.79 6.16
C TYR A 156 33.11 4.50 5.72
N THR A 157 31.87 4.30 6.12
CA THR A 157 31.01 3.23 5.63
C THR A 157 30.01 3.81 4.65
N ILE A 158 30.05 3.35 3.39
CA ILE A 158 29.06 3.72 2.37
C ILE A 158 28.06 2.58 2.23
N LYS A 159 26.79 2.92 2.38
CA LYS A 159 25.65 2.04 2.17
C LYS A 159 24.93 2.46 0.89
N ILE A 160 24.99 1.61 -0.13
CA ILE A 160 24.34 1.83 -1.43
C ILE A 160 23.17 0.87 -1.53
N LEU A 161 21.95 1.41 -1.59
CA LEU A 161 20.72 0.66 -1.79
C LEU A 161 20.28 0.81 -3.24
N ASN A 162 20.35 -0.30 -3.98
CA ASN A 162 19.80 -0.40 -5.32
C ASN A 162 18.34 -0.86 -5.23
N LYS A 163 17.39 0.01 -5.60
CA LYS A 163 15.95 -0.30 -5.67
C LYS A 163 15.50 -0.62 -7.10
N THR A 164 16.44 -0.81 -8.02
CA THR A 164 16.18 -1.26 -9.40
C THR A 164 16.37 -2.76 -9.53
N HIS A 165 15.74 -3.33 -10.56
CA HIS A 165 15.85 -4.75 -10.89
C HIS A 165 17.11 -5.12 -11.69
N ASP A 166 17.92 -4.12 -12.05
CA ASP A 166 19.19 -4.31 -12.76
C ASP A 166 20.38 -4.30 -11.80
N ILE A 167 21.46 -4.93 -12.21
CA ILE A 167 22.76 -4.75 -11.55
C ILE A 167 23.29 -3.36 -11.92
N ARG A 168 23.72 -2.58 -10.92
CA ARG A 168 24.27 -1.24 -11.12
C ARG A 168 25.71 -1.14 -10.64
N LYS A 169 26.51 -0.31 -11.29
CA LYS A 169 27.92 -0.09 -10.96
C LYS A 169 28.15 1.36 -10.57
N PHE A 170 28.70 1.59 -9.38
CA PHE A 170 28.91 2.93 -8.83
C PHE A 170 30.38 3.26 -8.75
N ALA A 171 30.80 4.39 -9.34
CA ALA A 171 32.11 4.97 -9.13
C ALA A 171 32.07 5.92 -7.92
N ILE A 172 33.05 5.81 -7.03
CA ILE A 172 33.11 6.63 -5.82
C ILE A 172 34.24 7.64 -5.96
N SER A 173 33.91 8.92 -5.79
CA SER A 173 34.84 10.04 -5.87
C SER A 173 34.82 10.87 -4.59
N VAL A 174 35.95 11.51 -4.30
CA VAL A 174 36.11 12.44 -3.17
C VAL A 174 36.58 13.79 -3.70
N THR A 175 35.91 14.84 -3.25
CA THR A 175 36.35 16.23 -3.44
C THR A 175 36.64 16.88 -2.08
N GLY A 176 37.52 17.88 -2.07
CA GLY A 176 37.94 18.60 -0.84
C GLY A 176 39.25 18.13 -0.21
N LEU A 177 39.92 17.11 -0.78
CA LEU A 177 41.23 16.64 -0.33
C LEU A 177 42.27 16.73 -1.46
N LYS A 178 43.52 17.06 -1.10
CA LYS A 178 44.70 17.02 -1.99
C LYS A 178 45.52 15.76 -1.68
N ASN A 179 46.13 15.17 -2.71
CA ASN A 179 47.04 14.01 -2.62
C ASN A 179 46.53 12.86 -1.73
N TYR A 180 45.24 12.53 -1.83
CA TYR A 180 44.66 11.46 -1.03
C TYR A 180 44.84 10.08 -1.67
N VAL A 181 44.96 9.07 -0.83
CA VAL A 181 44.90 7.66 -1.23
C VAL A 181 43.59 7.07 -0.73
N MET A 182 42.72 6.67 -1.65
CA MET A 182 41.48 5.96 -1.33
C MET A 182 41.69 4.45 -1.41
N ARG A 183 41.29 3.73 -0.35
CA ARG A 183 41.22 2.26 -0.34
C ARG A 183 39.82 1.81 0.02
N ILE A 184 39.26 0.92 -0.77
CA ILE A 184 37.95 0.31 -0.51
C ILE A 184 38.15 -1.18 -0.21
N GLU A 185 37.54 -1.65 0.87
CA GLU A 185 37.63 -3.05 1.27
C GLU A 185 36.80 -3.93 0.33
N GLY A 186 37.41 -4.99 -0.20
CA GLY A 186 36.74 -5.97 -1.06
C GLY A 186 36.38 -5.49 -2.47
N VAL A 187 37.01 -4.40 -2.95
CA VAL A 187 36.81 -3.86 -4.31
C VAL A 187 38.16 -3.75 -5.02
N LEU A 188 38.31 -4.51 -6.10
CA LEU A 188 39.51 -4.52 -6.94
C LEU A 188 39.30 -3.82 -8.28
N GLU A 189 38.05 -3.67 -8.72
CA GLU A 189 37.70 -2.99 -9.97
C GLU A 189 37.84 -1.48 -9.84
N LYS A 190 38.49 -0.88 -10.84
CA LYS A 190 38.65 0.57 -10.98
C LYS A 190 38.22 1.02 -12.36
N THR A 191 37.72 2.25 -12.47
CA THR A 191 37.45 2.90 -13.76
C THR A 191 38.77 3.23 -14.47
N ALA A 192 38.69 3.61 -15.75
CA ALA A 192 39.85 4.13 -16.50
C ALA A 192 40.48 5.38 -15.85
N ALA A 193 39.70 6.14 -15.05
CA ALA A 193 40.16 7.27 -14.25
C ALA A 193 40.72 6.86 -12.87
N GLY A 194 40.83 5.56 -12.57
CA GLY A 194 41.38 5.03 -11.32
C GLY A 194 40.41 5.05 -10.13
N LEU A 195 39.14 5.40 -10.33
CA LEU A 195 38.12 5.43 -9.26
C LEU A 195 37.62 4.01 -8.96
N PRO A 196 37.48 3.60 -7.68
CA PRO A 196 36.99 2.27 -7.35
C PRO A 196 35.51 2.12 -7.71
N VAL A 197 35.16 0.96 -8.26
CA VAL A 197 33.80 0.64 -8.74
C VAL A 197 33.12 -0.37 -7.81
N VAL A 198 31.96 0.00 -7.28
CA VAL A 198 31.15 -0.87 -6.42
C VAL A 198 29.95 -1.37 -7.21
N GLN A 199 29.91 -2.67 -7.48
CA GLN A 199 28.76 -3.33 -8.08
C GLN A 199 27.70 -3.65 -7.03
N VAL A 200 26.46 -3.24 -7.25
CA VAL A 200 25.32 -3.56 -6.36
C VAL A 200 24.30 -4.36 -7.14
N GLY A 201 23.97 -5.54 -6.62
CA GLY A 201 22.96 -6.40 -7.22
C GLY A 201 21.56 -5.77 -7.18
N ARG A 202 20.64 -6.33 -7.94
CA ARG A 202 19.22 -5.96 -7.93
C ARG A 202 18.63 -6.02 -6.52
N ASP A 203 17.81 -5.03 -6.15
CA ASP A 203 17.08 -4.98 -4.87
C ASP A 203 17.96 -5.27 -3.64
N ARG A 204 19.25 -4.89 -3.68
CA ARG A 204 20.20 -5.15 -2.61
C ARG A 204 20.80 -3.88 -2.04
N LEU A 205 21.03 -3.94 -0.73
CA LEU A 205 21.93 -3.04 -0.02
C LEU A 205 23.34 -3.63 -0.07
N ARG A 206 24.32 -2.86 -0.54
CA ARG A 206 25.74 -3.18 -0.36
C ARG A 206 26.39 -2.15 0.55
N SER A 207 27.05 -2.64 1.59
CA SER A 207 27.81 -1.82 2.53
C SER A 207 29.29 -2.05 2.28
N VAL A 208 30.04 -0.97 2.03
CA VAL A 208 31.50 -1.01 1.81
C VAL A 208 32.20 -0.04 2.73
N LYS A 209 33.37 -0.42 3.23
CA LYS A 209 34.25 0.46 4.01
C LYS A 209 35.28 1.11 3.11
N ILE A 210 35.45 2.41 3.30
CA ILE A 210 36.37 3.27 2.57
C ILE A 210 37.31 3.91 3.56
N TYR A 211 38.59 3.81 3.27
CA TYR A 211 39.65 4.47 4.01
C TYR A 211 40.26 5.55 3.14
N LEU A 212 40.22 6.79 3.62
CA LEU A 212 40.89 7.92 3.00
C LEU A 212 42.15 8.21 3.80
N SER A 213 43.31 8.12 3.17
CA SER A 213 44.61 8.45 3.74
C SER A 213 45.16 9.72 3.09
N VAL A 214 45.58 10.68 3.91
CA VAL A 214 46.12 11.97 3.46
C VAL A 214 47.46 12.23 4.16
N PRO A 215 48.50 12.68 3.44
CA PRO A 215 49.77 13.08 4.04
C PRO A 215 49.58 14.19 5.08
N LYS A 216 50.30 14.11 6.20
CA LYS A 216 50.18 15.09 7.29
C LYS A 216 50.50 16.53 6.85
N ALA A 217 51.38 16.68 5.85
CA ALA A 217 51.76 17.98 5.29
C ALA A 217 50.61 18.70 4.55
N ASP A 218 49.68 17.95 3.98
CA ASP A 218 48.56 18.47 3.20
C ASP A 218 47.30 18.74 4.05
N LEU A 219 47.39 18.56 5.37
CA LEU A 219 46.29 18.85 6.30
C LEU A 219 46.23 20.36 6.59
N SER A 220 45.15 21.00 6.12
CA SER A 220 44.89 22.42 6.38
C SER A 220 44.35 22.71 7.79
N GLY A 221 43.88 21.70 8.52
CA GLY A 221 43.38 21.86 9.89
C GLY A 221 42.95 20.55 10.56
N HIS A 222 42.40 20.66 11.77
CA HIS A 222 41.87 19.53 12.55
C HIS A 222 40.60 18.91 11.93
N SER A 223 39.87 19.67 11.12
CA SER A 223 38.66 19.26 10.42
C SER A 223 38.65 19.88 9.03
N MET A 224 38.49 19.06 8.00
CA MET A 224 38.33 19.52 6.61
C MET A 224 36.99 19.02 6.08
N ASP A 225 36.24 19.89 5.43
CA ASP A 225 34.99 19.49 4.77
C ASP A 225 35.32 18.77 3.46
N ILE A 226 34.73 17.59 3.29
CA ILE A 226 34.91 16.75 2.11
C ILE A 226 33.54 16.35 1.59
N SER A 227 33.44 16.14 0.28
CA SER A 227 32.23 15.58 -0.32
C SER A 227 32.56 14.24 -0.96
N LEU A 228 31.84 13.22 -0.53
CA LEU A 228 31.89 11.88 -1.11
C LEU A 228 30.71 11.80 -2.09
N THR A 229 31.03 11.52 -3.35
CA THR A 229 30.04 11.42 -4.43
C THR A 229 30.07 10.02 -5.03
N ALA A 230 28.92 9.34 -5.02
CA ALA A 230 28.72 8.09 -5.72
C ALA A 230 27.97 8.38 -7.03
N THR A 231 28.60 8.04 -8.15
CA THR A 231 28.08 8.25 -9.50
C THR A 231 27.78 6.89 -10.12
N ASP A 232 26.54 6.69 -10.57
CA ASP A 232 26.18 5.52 -11.38
C ASP A 232 26.89 5.59 -12.74
N LEU A 233 27.49 4.49 -13.20
CA LEU A 233 28.17 4.43 -14.49
C LEU A 233 27.17 4.27 -15.65
N ASP A 234 25.97 3.77 -15.38
CA ASP A 234 24.93 3.50 -16.38
C ASP A 234 23.81 4.56 -16.38
N GLY A 235 23.96 5.68 -15.64
CA GLY A 235 22.93 6.72 -15.54
C GLY A 235 23.34 7.99 -14.78
N THR A 236 22.47 9.01 -14.75
CA THR A 236 22.70 10.37 -14.17
C THR A 236 22.54 10.48 -12.66
N SER A 237 22.40 9.36 -11.93
CA SER A 237 22.15 9.40 -10.50
C SER A 237 23.43 9.70 -9.73
N VAL A 238 23.53 10.92 -9.21
CA VAL A 238 24.64 11.40 -8.39
C VAL A 238 24.12 11.66 -6.99
N SER A 239 24.67 10.96 -6.00
CA SER A 239 24.38 11.25 -4.59
C SER A 239 25.58 11.94 -3.97
N HIS A 240 25.35 13.13 -3.43
CA HIS A 240 26.33 13.94 -2.72
C HIS A 240 26.08 13.84 -1.22
N ASN A 241 27.10 13.49 -0.46
CA ASN A 241 27.05 13.63 1.00
C ASN A 241 28.27 14.41 1.48
N ALA A 242 28.01 15.56 2.09
CA ALA A 242 29.02 16.33 2.78
C ALA A 242 29.40 15.62 4.09
N THR A 243 30.70 15.47 4.34
CA THR A 243 31.22 14.92 5.59
C THR A 243 32.54 15.61 5.93
N THR A 244 33.14 15.24 7.06
CA THR A 244 34.37 15.87 7.55
C THR A 244 35.49 14.85 7.70
N PHE A 245 36.68 15.22 7.24
CA PHE A 245 37.94 14.53 7.51
C PHE A 245 38.59 15.11 8.76
N LYS A 246 38.96 14.26 9.73
CA LYS A 246 39.58 14.69 10.99
C LYS A 246 41.08 14.39 11.01
N GLY A 247 41.85 15.34 11.53
CA GLY A 247 43.30 15.20 11.77
C GLY A 247 43.66 15.40 13.25
N PRO A 248 44.92 15.20 13.65
CA PRO A 248 45.37 15.57 15.00
C PRO A 248 45.21 17.09 15.24
N LYS A 249 44.95 17.49 16.50
CA LYS A 249 45.05 18.92 16.88
C LYS A 249 46.52 19.33 16.74
N LYS A 250 46.78 20.46 16.09
CA LYS A 250 48.11 21.09 16.10
C LYS A 250 48.42 21.62 17.49
#